data_AF-A0A0P1BCF7-F1
#
_entry.id   AF-A0A0P1BCF7-F1
#
_cell.length_a   1.000
_cell.length_b   1.000
_cell.length_c   1.000
_cell.angle_alpha   90.00
_cell.angle_beta   90.00
_cell.angle_gamma   90.00
#
_symmetry.space_group_name_H-M   'P 1'
#
loop_
_entity.id
_entity.type
_entity.pdbx_description
1 polymer ?
#
loop_
_entity_poly.entity_id
_entity_poly.type
_entity_poly.pdbx_seq_one_letter_code
_entity_poly.pdbx_strand_id
1 'polypeptide(L)'
;MRSGYFQMLDFNIGLRWNADGKAVPFKTAIIDDELHGEFRIDEPVLLDLLESKPVLRLRDIHQYGVSALFGQTAPVTRLEHSIGAMLIVRRLGGSVEEQVVGLLHDISHTALSHVIDFSLGGTGEGESYHEVHKEHYLRSTNISELLAKHGLQLEKIAEESNYGLVERCSPRLCADRLDYALRDTVASGNLKRVTARKVLSSIVACPNPQHPDRTIAMTDVEAALALSRAYMRTDAVMWSEPTQAKLSSQVADSIWQMMQSGHLEESHLYTRADKEFWAEMMACAPVAIRDRLRDIEQAFSQAGEEKRQERDNVESKSTTDDLTADDPFHGLPSVIPLPPKTKIRIIDPDVLHGLSNDSSHFAGEASLTPLSSITPAYKAEIQKYRVMRGQEKKSQTFSLDADRLADGVNMLNPSKVTLQT
;
A
#
# COMPACT_ATOMS: atom_id res chain seq x y z
N MET A 1 10.00 -22.23 -65.50
CA MET A 1 8.62 -22.75 -65.38
C MET A 1 8.33 -22.98 -63.91
N ARG A 2 7.10 -22.68 -63.49
CA ARG A 2 6.36 -23.17 -62.29
C ARG A 2 6.82 -24.58 -61.86
N SER A 3 6.71 -25.07 -60.62
CA SER A 3 5.88 -24.78 -59.44
C SER A 3 6.36 -25.76 -58.35
N GLY A 4 6.21 -25.42 -57.08
CA GLY A 4 6.38 -26.38 -55.98
C GLY A 4 5.98 -25.78 -54.64
N TYR A 5 4.68 -25.77 -54.38
CA TYR A 5 4.07 -25.42 -53.09
C TYR A 5 4.67 -26.22 -51.93
N PHE A 6 5.09 -25.53 -50.87
CA PHE A 6 4.89 -25.98 -49.49
C PHE A 6 4.44 -24.77 -48.66
N GLN A 7 3.12 -24.66 -48.52
CA GLN A 7 2.49 -23.88 -47.48
C GLN A 7 2.54 -24.76 -46.22
N MET A 8 3.38 -24.40 -45.25
CA MET A 8 3.15 -24.79 -43.86
C MET A 8 3.16 -23.52 -43.02
N LEU A 9 2.06 -23.35 -42.31
CA LEU A 9 1.78 -22.31 -41.34
C LEU A 9 2.75 -22.50 -40.18
N ASP A 10 3.81 -21.71 -40.11
CA ASP A 10 4.58 -21.60 -38.88
C ASP A 10 3.81 -20.69 -37.92
N PHE A 11 3.20 -21.33 -36.92
CA PHE A 11 2.75 -20.67 -35.71
C PHE A 11 3.93 -19.87 -35.14
N ASN A 12 3.79 -18.55 -35.04
CA ASN A 12 4.74 -17.68 -34.35
C ASN A 12 4.75 -18.04 -32.85
N ILE A 13 5.63 -18.96 -32.45
CA ILE A 13 5.93 -19.22 -31.04
C ILE A 13 6.70 -17.99 -30.54
N GLY A 14 6.12 -17.24 -29.60
CA GLY A 14 6.72 -16.05 -29.00
C GLY A 14 7.93 -16.40 -28.12
N LEU A 15 9.08 -16.63 -28.72
CA LEU A 15 10.35 -16.83 -28.01
C LEU A 15 11.09 -15.49 -27.89
N ARG A 16 11.59 -15.15 -26.69
CA ARG A 16 12.66 -14.17 -26.52
C ARG A 16 13.99 -14.89 -26.37
N TRP A 17 15.06 -14.24 -26.80
CA TRP A 17 16.42 -14.76 -26.67
C TRP A 17 17.08 -14.08 -25.47
N ASN A 18 17.58 -14.88 -24.53
CA ASN A 18 18.36 -14.35 -23.41
C ASN A 18 19.73 -13.83 -23.90
N ALA A 19 20.52 -13.21 -23.01
CA ALA A 19 21.85 -12.69 -23.34
C ALA A 19 22.83 -13.76 -23.87
N ASP A 20 22.56 -15.04 -23.59
CA ASP A 20 23.33 -16.19 -24.07
C ASP A 20 22.81 -16.76 -25.41
N GLY A 21 21.81 -16.12 -26.02
CA GLY A 21 21.19 -16.62 -27.26
C GLY A 21 20.39 -17.91 -27.05
N LYS A 22 19.81 -18.12 -25.87
CA LYS A 22 18.83 -19.20 -25.61
C LYS A 22 17.41 -18.67 -25.69
N ALA A 23 16.57 -19.40 -26.41
CA ALA A 23 15.13 -19.19 -26.43
C ALA A 23 14.55 -19.45 -25.03
N VAL A 24 13.92 -18.44 -24.43
CA VAL A 24 13.18 -18.54 -23.18
C VAL A 24 11.69 -18.33 -23.43
N PRO A 25 10.80 -19.07 -22.73
CA PRO A 25 9.37 -18.82 -22.80
C PRO A 25 9.08 -17.37 -22.41
N PHE A 26 8.37 -16.66 -23.27
CA PHE A 26 7.82 -15.37 -22.91
C PHE A 26 6.71 -15.62 -21.90
N LYS A 27 6.76 -15.01 -20.71
CA LYS A 27 5.68 -15.08 -19.72
C LYS A 27 4.90 -13.77 -19.78
N THR A 28 3.60 -13.84 -19.51
CA THR A 28 2.75 -12.66 -19.33
C THR A 28 1.98 -12.83 -18.03
N ALA A 29 1.84 -11.76 -17.24
CA ALA A 29 0.92 -11.74 -16.11
C ALA A 29 -0.30 -10.88 -16.44
N ILE A 30 -1.47 -11.39 -16.08
CA ILE A 30 -2.73 -10.65 -16.06
C ILE A 30 -3.07 -10.36 -14.60
N ILE A 31 -3.06 -9.08 -14.27
CA ILE A 31 -3.49 -8.58 -12.98
C ILE A 31 -4.93 -8.12 -13.13
N ASP A 32 -5.86 -8.77 -12.44
CA ASP A 32 -7.26 -8.36 -12.30
C ASP A 32 -7.44 -7.80 -10.89
N ASP A 33 -7.43 -6.47 -10.78
CA ASP A 33 -7.64 -5.76 -9.53
C ASP A 33 -9.05 -5.14 -9.50
N GLU A 34 -9.81 -5.43 -8.44
CA GLU A 34 -11.19 -4.96 -8.34
C GLU A 34 -11.32 -3.42 -8.29
N LEU A 35 -10.28 -2.71 -7.88
CA LEU A 35 -10.23 -1.25 -7.87
C LEU A 35 -9.69 -0.71 -9.21
N HIS A 36 -8.55 -1.22 -9.68
CA HIS A 36 -7.82 -0.66 -10.82
C HIS A 36 -8.27 -1.20 -12.19
N GLY A 37 -8.86 -2.40 -12.23
CA GLY A 37 -9.23 -3.11 -13.45
C GLY A 37 -8.19 -4.16 -13.87
N GLU A 38 -8.29 -4.59 -15.12
CA GLU A 38 -7.39 -5.62 -15.68
C GLU A 38 -6.17 -4.99 -16.38
N PHE A 39 -4.98 -5.49 -16.07
CA PHE A 39 -3.71 -5.06 -16.64
C PHE A 39 -2.88 -6.23 -17.12
N ARG A 40 -2.28 -6.06 -18.30
CA ARG A 40 -1.28 -6.97 -18.86
C ARG A 40 0.13 -6.48 -18.52
N ILE A 41 0.93 -7.35 -17.92
CA ILE A 41 2.33 -7.15 -17.57
C ILE A 41 3.19 -8.13 -18.39
N ASP A 42 4.12 -7.57 -19.16
CA ASP A 42 5.03 -8.31 -20.05
C ASP A 42 6.50 -8.04 -19.72
N GLU A 43 6.76 -7.08 -18.84
CA GLU A 43 8.08 -6.61 -18.46
C GLU A 43 8.78 -7.68 -17.60
N PRO A 44 9.92 -8.25 -18.05
CA PRO A 44 10.57 -9.38 -17.36
C PRO A 44 10.92 -9.10 -15.89
N VAL A 45 11.34 -7.87 -15.57
CA VAL A 45 11.65 -7.48 -14.19
C VAL A 45 10.41 -7.52 -13.29
N LEU A 46 9.27 -7.02 -13.78
CA LEU A 46 8.03 -7.04 -13.01
C LEU A 46 7.51 -8.47 -12.84
N LEU A 47 7.64 -9.31 -13.86
CA LEU A 47 7.26 -10.73 -13.78
C LEU A 47 8.12 -11.49 -12.75
N ASP A 48 9.44 -11.33 -12.81
CA ASP A 48 10.36 -11.95 -11.85
C ASP A 48 10.06 -11.46 -10.42
N LEU A 49 9.74 -10.17 -10.23
CA LEU A 49 9.39 -9.60 -8.94
C LEU A 49 8.06 -10.15 -8.40
N LEU A 50 7.02 -10.21 -9.23
CA LEU A 50 5.70 -10.75 -8.84
C LEU A 50 5.73 -12.25 -8.52
N GLU A 51 6.74 -12.99 -9.01
CA GLU A 51 7.01 -14.39 -8.64
C GLU A 51 7.96 -14.52 -7.43
N SER A 52 8.55 -13.42 -6.96
CA SER A 52 9.57 -13.46 -5.92
C SER A 52 8.97 -13.65 -4.52
N LYS A 53 9.63 -14.46 -3.68
CA LYS A 53 9.21 -14.69 -2.29
C LYS A 53 9.10 -13.38 -1.47
N PRO A 54 10.05 -12.43 -1.56
CA PRO A 54 9.96 -11.19 -0.77
C PRO A 54 8.72 -10.35 -1.10
N VAL A 55 8.33 -10.26 -2.38
CA VAL A 55 7.10 -9.56 -2.80
C VAL A 55 5.86 -10.37 -2.38
N LEU A 56 5.81 -11.68 -2.68
CA LEU A 56 4.65 -12.51 -2.36
C LEU A 56 4.37 -12.63 -0.85
N ARG A 57 5.39 -12.43 0.00
CA ARG A 57 5.22 -12.32 1.46
C ARG A 57 4.18 -11.27 1.84
N LEU A 58 4.14 -10.15 1.14
CA LEU A 58 3.24 -9.02 1.44
C LEU A 58 1.75 -9.40 1.34
N ARG A 59 1.41 -10.55 0.73
CA ARG A 59 0.05 -11.08 0.70
C ARG A 59 -0.46 -11.41 2.09
N ASP A 60 0.45 -11.79 2.98
CA ASP A 60 0.12 -12.28 4.31
C ASP A 60 0.48 -11.24 5.40
N ILE A 61 0.73 -10.00 4.99
CA ILE A 61 0.94 -8.81 5.83
C ILE A 61 -0.22 -7.83 5.58
N HIS A 62 -1.04 -7.58 6.60
CA HIS A 62 -2.18 -6.68 6.47
C HIS A 62 -1.75 -5.21 6.58
N GLN A 63 -2.36 -4.35 5.77
CA GLN A 63 -2.15 -2.89 5.77
C GLN A 63 -2.26 -2.30 7.17
N TYR A 64 -3.28 -2.76 7.92
CA TYR A 64 -3.62 -2.33 9.27
C TYR A 64 -3.18 -3.31 10.37
N GLY A 65 -2.28 -4.24 10.04
CA GLY A 65 -1.70 -5.19 10.97
C GLY A 65 -2.72 -5.84 11.91
N VAL A 66 -2.53 -5.62 13.22
CA VAL A 66 -3.32 -6.25 14.27
C VAL A 66 -4.82 -5.88 14.22
N SER A 67 -5.17 -4.70 13.73
CA SER A 67 -6.56 -4.29 13.58
C SER A 67 -7.29 -5.14 12.54
N ALA A 68 -6.64 -5.42 11.42
CA ALA A 68 -7.18 -6.32 10.41
C ALA A 68 -7.20 -7.78 10.90
N LEU A 69 -6.17 -8.20 11.63
CA LEU A 69 -6.07 -9.54 12.23
C LEU A 69 -7.26 -9.84 13.16
N PHE A 70 -7.69 -8.85 13.95
CA PHE A 70 -8.86 -8.96 14.84
C PHE A 70 -10.18 -8.54 14.21
N GLY A 71 -10.20 -8.29 12.89
CA GLY A 71 -11.42 -7.93 12.17
C GLY A 71 -12.00 -6.56 12.52
N GLN A 72 -11.19 -5.64 13.08
CA GLN A 72 -11.56 -4.24 13.31
C GLN A 72 -11.56 -3.41 12.04
N THR A 73 -10.74 -3.80 11.07
CA THR A 73 -10.66 -3.20 9.73
C THR A 73 -10.72 -4.28 8.66
N ALA A 74 -10.93 -3.86 7.42
CA ALA A 74 -10.91 -4.78 6.30
C ALA A 74 -9.49 -5.38 6.13
N PRO A 75 -9.37 -6.68 5.79
CA PRO A 75 -8.08 -7.34 5.60
C PRO A 75 -7.49 -7.01 4.22
N VAL A 76 -7.19 -5.72 4.01
CA VAL A 76 -6.35 -5.23 2.91
C VAL A 76 -4.91 -5.66 3.19
N THR A 77 -4.21 -6.14 2.18
CA THR A 77 -2.82 -6.62 2.28
C THR A 77 -1.86 -5.63 1.66
N ARG A 78 -0.61 -5.61 2.15
CA ARG A 78 0.47 -4.80 1.55
C ARG A 78 0.69 -5.18 0.08
N LEU A 79 0.51 -6.44 -0.30
CA LEU A 79 0.65 -6.87 -1.70
C LEU A 79 -0.39 -6.20 -2.62
N GLU A 80 -1.66 -6.21 -2.23
CA GLU A 80 -2.73 -5.56 -3.00
C GLU A 80 -2.43 -4.08 -3.20
N HIS A 81 -1.96 -3.42 -2.13
CA HIS A 81 -1.59 -2.02 -2.15
C HIS A 81 -0.36 -1.73 -3.03
N SER A 82 0.74 -2.48 -2.87
CA SER A 82 1.95 -2.30 -3.69
C SER A 82 1.69 -2.54 -5.19
N ILE A 83 0.86 -3.54 -5.53
CA ILE A 83 0.44 -3.73 -6.92
C ILE A 83 -0.39 -2.53 -7.40
N GLY A 84 -1.31 -2.03 -6.58
CA GLY A 84 -2.11 -0.87 -6.91
C GLY A 84 -1.29 0.41 -7.15
N ALA A 85 -0.27 0.66 -6.31
CA ALA A 85 0.68 1.76 -6.51
C ALA A 85 1.43 1.60 -7.84
N MET A 86 1.95 0.40 -8.15
CA MET A 86 2.57 0.08 -9.44
C MET A 86 1.61 0.35 -10.61
N LEU A 87 0.33 -0.04 -10.49
CA LEU A 87 -0.67 0.16 -11.54
C LEU A 87 -1.02 1.64 -11.75
N ILE A 88 -1.05 2.46 -10.70
CA ILE A 88 -1.20 3.92 -10.82
C ILE A 88 -0.02 4.51 -11.61
N VAL A 89 1.21 4.13 -11.26
CA VAL A 89 2.41 4.58 -11.98
C VAL A 89 2.33 4.19 -13.45
N ARG A 90 1.96 2.94 -13.76
CA ARG A 90 1.76 2.45 -15.13
C ARG A 90 0.71 3.25 -15.88
N ARG A 91 -0.45 3.49 -15.25
CA ARG A 91 -1.57 4.27 -15.81
C ARG A 91 -1.15 5.70 -16.18
N LEU A 92 -0.25 6.28 -15.40
CA LEU A 92 0.26 7.63 -15.59
C LEU A 92 1.45 7.70 -16.57
N GLY A 93 1.79 6.59 -17.24
CA GLY A 93 2.89 6.53 -18.20
C GLY A 93 4.27 6.50 -17.56
N GLY A 94 4.37 6.04 -16.30
CA GLY A 94 5.65 5.82 -15.64
C GLY A 94 6.48 4.73 -16.31
N SER A 95 7.79 4.92 -16.27
CA SER A 95 8.77 3.95 -16.77
C SER A 95 8.67 2.61 -16.04
N VAL A 96 9.26 1.56 -16.62
CA VAL A 96 9.34 0.24 -15.95
C VAL A 96 10.10 0.34 -14.64
N GLU A 97 11.13 1.18 -14.57
CA GLU A 97 11.88 1.45 -13.33
C GLU A 97 10.98 2.08 -12.26
N GLU A 98 10.18 3.09 -12.60
CA GLU A 98 9.19 3.68 -11.67
C GLU A 98 8.13 2.67 -11.24
N GLN A 99 7.70 1.76 -12.12
CA GLN A 99 6.78 0.69 -11.77
C GLN A 99 7.42 -0.31 -10.80
N VAL A 100 8.70 -0.64 -10.96
CA VAL A 100 9.47 -1.45 -10.01
C VAL A 100 9.49 -0.78 -8.65
N VAL A 101 9.78 0.52 -8.57
CA VAL A 101 9.79 1.27 -7.31
C VAL A 101 8.39 1.28 -6.69
N GLY A 102 7.34 1.52 -7.47
CA GLY A 102 5.95 1.45 -7.01
C GLY A 102 5.57 0.07 -6.45
N LEU A 103 6.07 -1.02 -7.02
CA LEU A 103 5.84 -2.37 -6.53
C LEU A 103 6.64 -2.69 -5.25
N LEU A 104 7.80 -2.06 -5.07
CA LEU A 104 8.72 -2.36 -3.98
C LEU A 104 8.65 -1.37 -2.82
N HIS A 105 7.90 -0.27 -2.93
CA HIS A 105 7.94 0.81 -1.94
C HIS A 105 7.65 0.34 -0.51
N ASP A 106 6.75 -0.65 -0.37
CA ASP A 106 6.31 -1.19 0.90
C ASP A 106 6.95 -2.54 1.26
N ILE A 107 7.96 -2.98 0.51
CA ILE A 107 8.50 -4.34 0.61
C ILE A 107 9.11 -4.68 1.98
N SER A 108 9.57 -3.66 2.70
CA SER A 108 10.16 -3.77 4.03
C SER A 108 9.15 -3.68 5.18
N HIS A 109 7.84 -3.62 4.91
CA HIS A 109 6.85 -3.70 5.97
C HIS A 109 6.97 -5.01 6.75
N THR A 110 7.02 -4.90 8.07
CA THR A 110 7.13 -6.04 8.98
C THR A 110 5.77 -6.72 9.20
N ALA A 111 5.80 -7.89 9.84
CA ALA A 111 4.60 -8.48 10.44
C ALA A 111 3.88 -7.44 11.29
N LEU A 112 2.57 -7.31 11.06
CA LEU A 112 1.68 -6.32 11.65
C LEU A 112 1.95 -4.87 11.19
N SER A 113 2.64 -4.65 10.08
CA SER A 113 2.87 -3.35 9.44
C SER A 113 3.39 -2.28 10.43
N HIS A 114 2.69 -1.15 10.59
CA HIS A 114 3.12 -0.02 11.42
C HIS A 114 3.06 -0.28 12.93
N VAL A 115 2.62 -1.46 13.39
CA VAL A 115 2.60 -1.76 14.83
C VAL A 115 3.99 -1.59 15.43
N ILE A 116 5.04 -2.04 14.74
CA ILE A 116 6.41 -1.92 15.26
C ILE A 116 6.86 -0.46 15.43
N ASP A 117 6.31 0.47 14.64
CA ASP A 117 6.68 1.90 14.68
C ASP A 117 6.38 2.54 16.03
N PHE A 118 5.37 2.04 16.76
CA PHE A 118 5.06 2.50 18.12
C PHE A 118 6.12 2.11 19.16
N SER A 119 7.08 1.27 18.80
CA SER A 119 8.16 0.83 19.69
C SER A 119 9.56 1.12 19.17
N LEU A 120 9.78 1.01 17.85
CA LEU A 120 11.09 1.11 17.19
C LEU A 120 11.11 2.14 16.05
N GLY A 121 9.98 2.78 15.74
CA GLY A 121 9.90 3.85 14.74
C GLY A 121 10.12 5.23 15.35
N GLY A 122 10.46 6.19 14.49
CA GLY A 122 10.43 7.62 14.83
C GLY A 122 9.03 8.21 14.69
N THR A 123 8.94 9.54 14.84
CA THR A 123 7.66 10.27 14.84
C THR A 123 7.49 11.21 13.64
N GLY A 124 8.56 11.41 12.87
CA GLY A 124 8.59 12.21 11.65
C GLY A 124 8.28 11.42 10.38
N GLU A 125 7.98 12.15 9.30
CA GLU A 125 7.93 11.57 7.95
C GLU A 125 9.31 11.00 7.57
N GLY A 126 9.36 9.80 7.00
CA GLY A 126 10.62 9.12 6.67
C GLY A 126 11.28 8.41 7.86
N GLU A 127 10.69 8.47 9.06
CA GLU A 127 11.25 7.85 10.27
C GLU A 127 10.55 6.55 10.66
N SER A 128 9.58 6.09 9.87
CA SER A 128 8.95 4.80 10.14
C SER A 128 9.96 3.67 9.97
N TYR A 129 9.77 2.57 10.71
CA TYR A 129 10.74 1.48 10.74
C TYR A 129 10.93 0.87 9.34
N HIS A 130 9.86 0.68 8.59
CA HIS A 130 9.98 0.13 7.23
C HIS A 130 10.74 1.04 6.26
N GLU A 131 10.62 2.37 6.37
CA GLU A 131 11.38 3.32 5.54
C GLU A 131 12.87 3.26 5.87
N VAL A 132 13.23 3.36 7.15
CA VAL A 132 14.62 3.35 7.63
C VAL A 132 15.33 2.02 7.30
N HIS A 133 14.62 0.90 7.42
CA HIS A 133 15.18 -0.44 7.21
C HIS A 133 15.00 -0.98 5.78
N LYS A 134 14.46 -0.18 4.85
CA LYS A 134 14.16 -0.61 3.47
C LYS A 134 15.36 -1.14 2.71
N GLU A 135 16.43 -0.36 2.68
CA GLU A 135 17.65 -0.74 1.97
C GLU A 135 18.27 -2.01 2.58
N HIS A 136 18.30 -2.10 3.91
CA HIS A 136 18.79 -3.29 4.61
C HIS A 136 17.99 -4.54 4.22
N TYR A 137 16.65 -4.45 4.22
CA TYR A 137 15.77 -5.54 3.82
C TYR A 137 15.99 -5.95 2.36
N LEU A 138 16.10 -4.99 1.45
CA LEU A 138 16.36 -5.27 0.03
C LEU A 138 17.69 -6.00 -0.18
N ARG A 139 18.73 -5.65 0.59
CA ARG A 139 20.05 -6.30 0.55
C ARG A 139 20.07 -7.68 1.20
N SER A 140 19.19 -7.95 2.16
CA SER A 140 19.10 -9.25 2.84
C SER A 140 18.29 -10.30 2.06
N THR A 141 17.66 -9.90 0.95
CA THR A 141 16.84 -10.76 0.09
C THR A 141 17.45 -10.92 -1.30
N ASN A 142 16.85 -11.79 -2.13
CA ASN A 142 17.27 -11.97 -3.53
C ASN A 142 16.82 -10.83 -4.47
N ILE A 143 16.24 -9.74 -3.94
CA ILE A 143 15.76 -8.62 -4.75
C ILE A 143 16.94 -7.88 -5.41
N SER A 144 18.03 -7.66 -4.69
CA SER A 144 19.24 -7.03 -5.26
C SER A 144 19.76 -7.76 -6.50
N GLU A 145 19.88 -9.09 -6.42
CA GLU A 145 20.33 -9.95 -7.52
C GLU A 145 19.33 -9.93 -8.69
N LEU A 146 18.04 -9.93 -8.38
CA LEU A 146 16.96 -9.86 -9.38
C LEU A 146 16.99 -8.52 -10.13
N LEU A 147 17.13 -7.40 -9.43
CA LEU A 147 17.27 -6.07 -10.03
C LEU A 147 18.52 -6.01 -10.94
N ALA A 148 19.65 -6.51 -10.45
CA ALA A 148 20.91 -6.53 -11.21
C ALA A 148 20.80 -7.36 -12.50
N LYS A 149 20.10 -8.50 -12.48
CA LYS A 149 19.81 -9.33 -13.67
C LYS A 149 19.10 -8.53 -14.78
N HIS A 150 18.31 -7.52 -14.42
CA HIS A 150 17.59 -6.65 -15.36
C HIS A 150 18.28 -5.29 -15.58
N GLY A 151 19.52 -5.12 -15.11
CA GLY A 151 20.29 -3.89 -15.29
C GLY A 151 19.85 -2.73 -14.40
N LEU A 152 19.07 -2.98 -13.34
CA LEU A 152 18.66 -1.98 -12.37
C LEU A 152 19.60 -1.97 -11.16
N GLN A 153 19.90 -0.78 -10.65
CA GLN A 153 20.78 -0.59 -9.48
C GLN A 153 19.94 -0.45 -8.22
N LEU A 154 20.24 -1.25 -7.20
CA LEU A 154 19.48 -1.26 -5.95
C LEU A 154 19.46 0.11 -5.28
N GLU A 155 20.61 0.79 -5.24
CA GLU A 155 20.78 2.10 -4.60
C GLU A 155 19.86 3.14 -5.23
N LYS A 156 19.67 3.05 -6.56
CA LYS A 156 18.76 3.93 -7.28
C LYS A 156 17.30 3.61 -7.01
N ILE A 157 16.95 2.33 -6.87
CA ILE A 157 15.58 1.88 -6.59
C ILE A 157 15.18 2.19 -5.14
N ALA A 158 16.10 2.05 -4.19
CA ALA A 158 15.86 2.32 -2.78
C ALA A 158 15.67 3.82 -2.47
N GLU A 159 16.21 4.72 -3.31
CA GLU A 159 16.03 6.16 -3.18
C GLU A 159 14.73 6.61 -3.88
N GLU A 160 13.61 6.47 -3.16
CA GLU A 160 12.26 6.74 -3.65
C GLU A 160 12.02 8.20 -4.01
N SER A 161 12.78 9.13 -3.42
CA SER A 161 12.68 10.56 -3.73
C SER A 161 13.02 10.88 -5.20
N ASN A 162 13.70 9.97 -5.90
CA ASN A 162 13.96 10.05 -7.34
C ASN A 162 12.70 9.84 -8.20
N TYR A 163 11.62 9.31 -7.63
CA TYR A 163 10.45 8.84 -8.38
C TYR A 163 9.18 9.54 -7.91
N GLY A 164 9.02 10.81 -8.31
CA GLY A 164 7.93 11.67 -7.86
C GLY A 164 6.50 11.22 -8.24
N LEU A 165 6.32 10.17 -9.04
CA LEU A 165 5.02 9.52 -9.20
C LEU A 165 4.73 8.51 -8.08
N VAL A 166 5.76 7.84 -7.56
CA VAL A 166 5.62 6.81 -6.52
C VAL A 166 5.43 7.47 -5.16
N GLU A 167 6.35 8.36 -4.79
CA GLU A 167 6.38 9.00 -3.47
C GLU A 167 6.69 10.50 -3.57
N ARG A 168 6.06 11.30 -2.70
CA ARG A 168 6.27 12.75 -2.56
C ARG A 168 5.89 13.20 -1.16
N CYS A 169 6.61 14.19 -0.61
CA CYS A 169 6.22 14.83 0.66
C CYS A 169 4.72 15.22 0.69
N SER A 170 4.10 14.94 1.83
CA SER A 170 2.73 15.34 2.11
C SER A 170 2.59 16.87 1.98
N PRO A 171 1.47 17.41 1.44
CA PRO A 171 0.22 16.74 1.08
C PRO A 171 0.03 16.55 -0.44
N ARG A 172 1.11 16.39 -1.23
CA ARG A 172 0.99 16.20 -2.70
C ARG A 172 0.26 14.87 -3.03
N LEU A 173 -0.07 14.58 -4.29
CA LEU A 173 -0.50 13.22 -4.62
C LEU A 173 0.72 12.43 -5.09
N CYS A 174 0.81 11.18 -4.65
CA CYS A 174 1.74 10.16 -5.12
C CYS A 174 0.99 8.81 -5.23
N ALA A 175 1.58 7.80 -5.86
CA ALA A 175 0.93 6.54 -6.15
C ALA A 175 0.63 5.72 -4.88
N ASP A 176 1.55 5.72 -3.90
CA ASP A 176 1.32 5.16 -2.58
C ASP A 176 0.04 5.78 -1.96
N ARG A 177 0.08 7.09 -1.68
CA ARG A 177 -1.04 7.77 -1.02
C ARG A 177 -2.36 7.73 -1.78
N LEU A 178 -2.32 7.70 -3.11
CA LEU A 178 -3.53 7.59 -3.90
C LEU A 178 -4.11 6.16 -3.87
N ASP A 179 -3.28 5.12 -3.90
CA ASP A 179 -3.79 3.74 -3.81
C ASP A 179 -4.44 3.48 -2.45
N TYR A 180 -3.71 3.70 -1.34
CA TYR A 180 -4.30 3.39 -0.03
C TYR A 180 -5.53 4.26 0.23
N ALA A 181 -5.52 5.54 -0.20
CA ALA A 181 -6.69 6.41 -0.07
C ALA A 181 -7.92 5.79 -0.75
N LEU A 182 -7.78 5.31 -1.99
CA LEU A 182 -8.89 4.71 -2.72
C LEU A 182 -9.27 3.33 -2.19
N ARG A 183 -8.27 2.47 -1.95
CA ARG A 183 -8.46 1.10 -1.51
C ARG A 183 -9.12 1.06 -0.14
N ASP A 184 -8.68 1.89 0.77
CA ASP A 184 -9.16 1.90 2.15
C ASP A 184 -10.47 2.66 2.30
N THR A 185 -10.68 3.73 1.54
CA THR A 185 -12.02 4.38 1.50
C THR A 185 -13.07 3.44 0.92
N VAL A 186 -12.73 2.61 -0.07
CA VAL A 186 -13.63 1.57 -0.58
C VAL A 186 -13.79 0.43 0.42
N ALA A 187 -12.69 -0.06 1.01
CA ALA A 187 -12.71 -1.14 1.99
C ALA A 187 -13.32 -0.76 3.34
N SER A 188 -13.50 0.53 3.62
CA SER A 188 -14.24 1.06 4.77
C SER A 188 -15.67 1.45 4.44
N GLY A 189 -16.07 1.39 3.16
CA GLY A 189 -17.41 1.79 2.70
C GLY A 189 -17.63 3.29 2.62
N ASN A 190 -16.60 4.10 2.82
CA ASN A 190 -16.64 5.56 2.71
C ASN A 190 -16.62 6.07 1.26
N LEU A 191 -16.27 5.22 0.30
CA LEU A 191 -16.33 5.52 -1.12
C LEU A 191 -16.85 4.31 -1.91
N LYS A 192 -17.85 4.48 -2.78
CA LYS A 192 -18.26 3.40 -3.68
C LYS A 192 -17.16 3.10 -4.69
N ARG A 193 -16.98 1.81 -4.99
CA ARG A 193 -16.03 1.32 -6.00
C ARG A 193 -16.21 1.98 -7.37
N VAL A 194 -17.45 2.24 -7.79
CA VAL A 194 -17.73 2.93 -9.06
C VAL A 194 -17.18 4.35 -9.05
N THR A 195 -17.32 5.07 -7.93
CA THR A 195 -16.79 6.43 -7.74
C THR A 195 -15.27 6.42 -7.63
N ALA A 196 -14.68 5.44 -6.94
CA ALA A 196 -13.23 5.24 -6.90
C ALA A 196 -12.63 5.01 -8.32
N ARG A 197 -13.32 4.23 -9.17
CA ARG A 197 -12.93 4.06 -10.58
C ARG A 197 -13.05 5.35 -11.40
N LYS A 198 -14.03 6.21 -11.09
CA LYS A 198 -14.10 7.56 -11.70
C LYS A 198 -12.90 8.42 -11.30
N VAL A 199 -12.49 8.38 -10.03
CA VAL A 199 -11.25 9.03 -9.57
C VAL A 199 -10.04 8.53 -10.36
N LEU A 200 -9.85 7.21 -10.46
CA LEU A 200 -8.76 6.64 -11.26
C LEU A 200 -8.85 7.03 -12.74
N SER A 201 -10.05 7.18 -13.29
CA SER A 201 -10.21 7.61 -14.69
C SER A 201 -9.84 9.08 -14.93
N SER A 202 -9.86 9.91 -13.89
CA SER A 202 -9.59 11.35 -14.00
C SER A 202 -8.16 11.75 -13.64
N ILE A 203 -7.32 10.83 -13.14
CA ILE A 203 -5.93 11.15 -12.83
C ILE A 203 -5.08 11.33 -14.09
N VAL A 204 -4.18 12.30 -14.05
CA VAL A 204 -3.22 12.59 -15.12
C VAL A 204 -1.86 12.97 -14.53
N ALA A 205 -0.79 12.71 -15.29
CA ALA A 205 0.54 13.22 -14.98
C ALA A 205 0.69 14.62 -15.57
N CYS A 206 0.85 15.62 -14.72
CA CYS A 206 0.93 17.03 -15.10
C CYS A 206 2.37 17.55 -14.94
N PRO A 207 2.92 18.28 -15.93
CA PRO A 207 2.28 18.75 -17.16
C PRO A 207 2.10 17.65 -18.23
N ASN A 208 2.93 16.60 -18.20
CA ASN A 208 2.78 15.42 -19.06
C ASN A 208 3.53 14.22 -18.43
N PRO A 209 3.29 12.99 -18.92
CA PRO A 209 3.96 11.78 -18.41
C PRO A 209 5.49 11.76 -18.53
N GLN A 210 6.10 12.55 -19.41
CA GLN A 210 7.55 12.57 -19.64
C GLN A 210 8.28 13.64 -18.82
N HIS A 211 7.56 14.55 -18.17
CA HIS A 211 8.18 15.63 -17.42
C HIS A 211 8.86 15.08 -16.15
N PRO A 212 10.15 15.40 -15.88
CA PRO A 212 10.88 14.83 -14.74
C PRO A 212 10.21 15.14 -13.40
N ASP A 213 9.73 16.36 -13.19
CA ASP A 213 9.04 16.76 -11.96
C ASP A 213 7.51 16.63 -12.01
N ARG A 214 6.97 15.77 -12.89
CA ARG A 214 5.52 15.63 -13.05
C ARG A 214 4.81 15.24 -11.75
N THR A 215 3.63 15.80 -11.55
CA THR A 215 2.77 15.50 -10.40
C THR A 215 1.51 14.78 -10.85
N ILE A 216 0.93 13.99 -9.96
CA ILE A 216 -0.43 13.48 -10.15
C ILE A 216 -1.40 14.65 -9.95
N ALA A 217 -2.31 14.84 -10.90
CA ALA A 217 -3.41 15.79 -10.85
C ALA A 217 -4.71 15.10 -11.27
N MET A 218 -5.85 15.76 -11.05
CA MET A 218 -7.17 15.25 -11.42
C MET A 218 -7.86 16.23 -12.36
N THR A 219 -8.51 15.71 -13.40
CA THR A 219 -9.25 16.51 -14.41
C THR A 219 -10.73 16.69 -14.08
N ASP A 220 -11.25 15.92 -13.13
CA ASP A 220 -12.65 15.94 -12.70
C ASP A 220 -12.74 16.47 -11.25
N VAL A 221 -13.37 17.63 -11.10
CA VAL A 221 -13.55 18.32 -9.82
C VAL A 221 -14.46 17.52 -8.87
N GLU A 222 -15.52 16.90 -9.38
CA GLU A 222 -16.45 16.12 -8.54
C GLU A 222 -15.80 14.85 -8.04
N ALA A 223 -15.01 14.19 -8.89
CA ALA A 223 -14.19 13.05 -8.47
C ALA A 223 -13.17 13.46 -7.39
N ALA A 224 -12.52 14.61 -7.55
CA ALA A 224 -11.55 15.12 -6.56
C ALA A 224 -12.22 15.46 -5.22
N LEU A 225 -13.42 16.05 -5.24
CA LEU A 225 -14.22 16.30 -4.03
C LEU A 225 -14.64 15.00 -3.35
N ALA A 226 -15.07 13.99 -4.12
CA ALA A 226 -15.46 12.69 -3.59
C ALA A 226 -14.28 12.00 -2.90
N LEU A 227 -13.10 11.94 -3.56
CA LEU A 227 -11.87 11.40 -2.96
C LEU A 227 -11.53 12.13 -1.67
N SER A 228 -11.52 13.46 -1.69
CA SER A 228 -11.09 14.21 -0.50
C SER A 228 -12.04 14.06 0.69
N ARG A 229 -13.36 14.03 0.46
CA ARG A 229 -14.34 13.85 1.53
C ARG A 229 -14.26 12.44 2.10
N ALA A 230 -14.13 11.44 1.24
CA ALA A 230 -13.93 10.06 1.66
C ALA A 230 -12.61 9.89 2.46
N TYR A 231 -11.52 10.53 2.03
CA TYR A 231 -10.25 10.55 2.74
C TYR A 231 -10.39 11.14 4.14
N MET A 232 -10.96 12.35 4.27
CA MET A 232 -11.14 13.01 5.57
C MET A 232 -12.00 12.18 6.53
N ARG A 233 -13.05 11.53 6.00
CA ARG A 233 -13.91 10.65 6.78
C ARG A 233 -13.17 9.39 7.22
N THR A 234 -12.47 8.72 6.30
CA THR A 234 -11.70 7.50 6.60
C THR A 234 -10.59 7.79 7.60
N ASP A 235 -9.91 8.92 7.49
CA ASP A 235 -8.91 9.34 8.48
C ASP A 235 -9.53 9.46 9.87
N ALA A 236 -10.63 10.20 10.00
CA ALA A 236 -11.26 10.47 11.30
C ALA A 236 -11.81 9.20 11.97
N VAL A 237 -12.30 8.23 11.20
CA VAL A 237 -13.01 7.05 11.75
C VAL A 237 -12.20 5.77 11.75
N MET A 238 -11.06 5.72 11.04
CA MET A 238 -10.23 4.54 10.92
C MET A 238 -8.77 4.83 11.23
N TRP A 239 -8.08 5.65 10.42
CA TRP A 239 -6.62 5.81 10.53
C TRP A 239 -6.21 6.50 11.83
N SER A 240 -6.99 7.48 12.24
CA SER A 240 -6.69 8.34 13.38
C SER A 240 -7.56 8.06 14.60
N GLU A 241 -8.32 6.96 14.55
CA GLU A 241 -9.21 6.58 15.63
C GLU A 241 -8.36 6.15 16.87
N PRO A 242 -8.54 6.77 18.05
CA PRO A 242 -7.66 6.57 19.20
C PRO A 242 -7.55 5.13 19.72
N THR A 243 -8.58 4.30 19.57
CA THR A 243 -8.52 2.89 20.00
C THR A 243 -7.57 2.07 19.13
N GLN A 244 -7.41 2.42 17.85
CA GLN A 244 -6.45 1.77 16.94
C GLN A 244 -5.00 2.07 17.36
N ALA A 245 -4.71 3.33 17.70
CA ALA A 245 -3.40 3.74 18.21
C ALA A 245 -3.08 3.04 19.55
N LYS A 246 -4.07 2.97 20.45
CA LYS A 246 -3.93 2.26 21.72
C LYS A 246 -3.65 0.76 21.52
N LEU A 247 -4.42 0.11 20.65
CA LEU A 247 -4.22 -1.30 20.30
C LEU A 247 -2.79 -1.54 19.78
N SER A 248 -2.38 -0.75 18.78
CA SER A 248 -1.06 -0.88 18.16
C SER A 248 0.05 -0.65 19.18
N SER A 249 -0.05 0.39 20.02
CA SER A 249 0.94 0.67 21.07
C SER A 249 1.07 -0.46 22.09
N GLN A 250 -0.04 -1.05 22.55
CA GLN A 250 0.02 -2.16 23.53
C GLN A 250 0.65 -3.43 22.95
N VAL A 251 0.41 -3.70 21.66
CA VAL A 251 1.02 -4.83 20.96
C VAL A 251 2.50 -4.55 20.70
N ALA A 252 2.85 -3.34 20.26
CA ALA A 252 4.23 -2.92 20.05
C ALA A 252 5.07 -3.02 21.34
N ASP A 253 4.53 -2.57 22.46
CA ASP A 253 5.16 -2.71 23.78
C ASP A 253 5.41 -4.17 24.15
N SER A 254 4.52 -5.08 23.72
CA SER A 254 4.67 -6.52 23.94
C SER A 254 5.77 -7.10 23.07
N ILE A 255 5.81 -6.74 21.78
CA ILE A 255 6.87 -7.14 20.84
C ILE A 255 8.23 -6.69 21.38
N TRP A 256 8.35 -5.42 21.75
CA TRP A 256 9.60 -4.86 22.27
C TRP A 256 10.08 -5.59 23.54
N GLN A 257 9.19 -5.80 24.53
CA GLN A 257 9.55 -6.55 25.75
C GLN A 257 10.00 -7.99 25.45
N MET A 258 9.37 -8.64 24.48
CA MET A 258 9.73 -10.00 24.07
C MET A 258 11.08 -10.05 23.35
N MET A 259 11.40 -9.05 22.53
CA MET A 259 12.72 -8.91 21.91
C MET A 259 13.82 -8.66 22.95
N GLN A 260 13.60 -7.72 23.88
CA GLN A 260 14.56 -7.41 24.95
C GLN A 260 14.85 -8.60 25.87
N SER A 261 13.85 -9.46 26.08
CA SER A 261 13.99 -10.66 26.90
C SER A 261 14.42 -11.91 26.13
N GLY A 262 14.72 -11.80 24.82
CA GLY A 262 15.19 -12.91 23.98
C GLY A 262 14.13 -13.96 23.66
N HIS A 263 12.84 -13.67 23.85
CA HIS A 263 11.74 -14.58 23.49
C HIS A 263 11.32 -14.45 22.02
N LEU A 264 11.71 -13.35 21.36
CA LEU A 264 11.40 -13.07 19.97
C LEU A 264 12.63 -12.50 19.27
N GLU A 265 12.97 -13.05 18.10
CA GLU A 265 14.06 -12.53 17.27
C GLU A 265 13.55 -11.43 16.33
N GLU A 266 14.33 -10.38 16.12
CA GLU A 266 14.00 -9.29 15.19
C GLU A 266 13.76 -9.80 13.76
N SER A 267 14.50 -10.83 13.35
CA SER A 267 14.35 -11.48 12.04
C SER A 267 12.93 -12.03 11.80
N HIS A 268 12.18 -12.34 12.85
CA HIS A 268 10.81 -12.84 12.76
C HIS A 268 9.83 -11.76 12.28
N LEU A 269 10.14 -10.48 12.48
CA LEU A 269 9.38 -9.36 11.91
C LEU A 269 9.33 -9.42 10.38
N TYR A 270 10.34 -9.99 9.74
CA TYR A 270 10.49 -10.04 8.28
C TYR A 270 10.16 -11.40 7.66
N THR A 271 10.11 -12.45 8.48
CA THR A 271 10.04 -13.85 8.00
C THR A 271 8.73 -14.55 8.34
N ARG A 272 7.82 -13.90 9.07
CA ARG A 272 6.51 -14.44 9.46
C ARG A 272 5.38 -13.63 8.83
N ALA A 273 4.32 -14.34 8.44
CA ALA A 273 3.02 -13.72 8.16
C ALA A 273 2.37 -13.20 9.45
N ASP A 274 1.42 -12.27 9.37
CA ASP A 274 0.76 -11.68 10.55
C ASP A 274 0.18 -12.72 11.50
N LYS A 275 -0.54 -13.71 10.97
CA LYS A 275 -1.17 -14.78 11.75
C LYS A 275 -0.13 -15.69 12.42
N GLU A 276 0.94 -16.00 11.69
CA GLU A 276 2.02 -16.86 12.19
C GLU A 276 2.81 -16.14 13.28
N PHE A 277 3.11 -14.86 13.06
CA PHE A 277 3.80 -14.00 14.01
C PHE A 277 2.99 -13.84 15.30
N TRP A 278 1.68 -13.59 15.20
CA TRP A 278 0.80 -13.51 16.37
C TRP A 278 0.77 -14.84 17.14
N ALA A 279 0.61 -15.97 16.45
CA ALA A 279 0.60 -17.29 17.08
C ALA A 279 1.95 -17.61 17.77
N GLU A 280 3.06 -17.22 17.14
CA GLU A 280 4.39 -17.36 17.71
C GLU A 280 4.54 -16.52 18.98
N MET A 281 4.14 -15.24 18.94
CA MET A 281 4.13 -14.38 20.12
C MET A 281 3.33 -15.02 21.26
N MET A 282 2.14 -15.55 20.98
CA MET A 282 1.31 -16.21 21.99
C MET A 282 1.97 -17.47 22.56
N ALA A 283 2.73 -18.20 21.75
CA ALA A 283 3.44 -19.41 22.18
C ALA A 283 4.63 -19.07 23.08
N CYS A 284 5.51 -18.16 22.66
CA CYS A 284 6.76 -17.87 23.35
C CYS A 284 6.68 -16.77 24.43
N ALA A 285 5.59 -15.99 24.49
CA ALA A 285 5.46 -14.89 25.45
C ALA A 285 5.56 -15.37 26.92
N PRO A 286 6.25 -14.61 27.79
CA PRO A 286 6.10 -14.73 29.24
C PRO A 286 4.64 -14.63 29.67
N VAL A 287 4.26 -15.32 30.77
CA VAL A 287 2.86 -15.44 31.22
C VAL A 287 2.14 -14.09 31.28
N ALA A 288 2.75 -13.08 31.91
CA ALA A 288 2.14 -11.75 32.05
C ALA A 288 1.89 -11.04 30.70
N ILE A 289 2.79 -11.21 29.73
CA ILE A 289 2.63 -10.65 28.38
C ILE A 289 1.57 -11.44 27.61
N ARG A 290 1.60 -12.78 27.70
CA ARG A 290 0.64 -13.67 27.05
C ARG A 290 -0.79 -13.38 27.51
N ASP A 291 -1.00 -13.21 28.82
CA ASP A 291 -2.34 -12.92 29.35
C ASP A 291 -2.84 -11.55 28.87
N ARG A 292 -1.98 -10.52 28.86
CA ARG A 292 -2.30 -9.21 28.26
C ARG A 292 -2.69 -9.32 26.78
N LEU A 293 -1.91 -10.06 25.98
CA LEU A 293 -2.19 -10.25 24.55
C LEU A 293 -3.50 -11.01 24.33
N ARG A 294 -3.81 -12.00 25.18
CA ARG A 294 -5.09 -12.73 25.14
C ARG A 294 -6.28 -11.81 25.43
N ASP A 295 -6.16 -10.95 26.44
CA ASP A 295 -7.22 -10.00 26.80
C ASP A 295 -7.47 -9.01 25.66
N ILE A 296 -6.40 -8.54 25.01
CA ILE A 296 -6.47 -7.68 23.82
C ILE A 296 -7.16 -8.42 22.66
N GLU A 297 -6.69 -9.62 22.30
CA GLU A 297 -7.27 -10.41 21.21
C GLU A 297 -8.75 -10.67 21.45
N GLN A 298 -9.15 -11.05 22.66
CA GLN A 298 -10.55 -11.31 23.00
C GLN A 298 -11.41 -10.05 22.86
N ALA A 299 -10.97 -8.93 23.47
CA ALA A 299 -11.73 -7.69 23.47
C ALA A 299 -11.93 -7.14 22.05
N PHE A 300 -10.87 -7.12 21.24
CA PHE A 300 -10.93 -6.58 19.88
C PHE A 300 -11.52 -7.56 18.87
N SER A 301 -11.36 -8.88 19.02
CA SER A 301 -12.00 -9.83 18.10
C SER A 301 -13.51 -9.86 18.29
N GLN A 302 -14.01 -9.75 19.53
CA GLN A 302 -15.45 -9.66 19.78
C GLN A 302 -16.06 -8.43 19.09
N ALA A 303 -15.47 -7.25 19.30
CA ALA A 303 -15.93 -6.03 18.65
C ALA A 303 -15.85 -6.11 17.11
N GLY A 304 -14.93 -6.90 16.56
CA GLY A 304 -14.76 -7.08 15.12
C GLY A 304 -15.84 -7.99 14.53
N GLU A 305 -16.20 -9.05 15.26
CA GLU A 305 -17.29 -9.95 14.91
C GLU A 305 -18.64 -9.24 14.93
N GLU A 306 -18.90 -8.38 15.92
CA GLU A 306 -20.11 -7.54 15.98
C GLU A 306 -20.26 -6.67 14.71
N LYS A 307 -19.19 -5.97 14.32
CA LYS A 307 -19.14 -5.18 13.07
C LYS A 307 -19.34 -6.03 11.80
N ARG A 308 -18.85 -7.27 11.81
CA ARG A 308 -18.99 -8.21 10.68
C ARG A 308 -20.41 -8.72 10.54
N GLN A 309 -21.06 -9.08 11.63
CA GLN A 309 -22.45 -9.52 11.63
C GLN A 309 -23.41 -8.41 11.20
N GLU A 310 -23.13 -7.17 11.60
CA GLU A 310 -23.86 -6.00 11.10
C GLU A 310 -23.72 -5.84 9.58
N ARG A 311 -22.54 -6.09 8.99
CA ARG A 311 -22.37 -6.10 7.53
C ARG A 311 -23.33 -7.07 6.86
N ASP A 312 -23.25 -8.34 7.27
CA ASP A 312 -23.94 -9.42 6.57
C ASP A 312 -25.47 -9.22 6.67
N ASN A 313 -25.94 -8.54 7.72
CA ASN A 313 -27.32 -8.08 7.86
C ASN A 313 -27.68 -6.92 6.91
N VAL A 314 -26.78 -5.96 6.67
CA VAL A 314 -27.01 -4.80 5.79
C VAL A 314 -26.94 -5.19 4.31
N GLU A 315 -26.04 -6.08 3.89
CA GLU A 315 -25.99 -6.55 2.48
C GLU A 315 -27.28 -7.26 2.03
N SER A 316 -28.08 -7.78 2.98
CA SER A 316 -29.42 -8.32 2.71
C SER A 316 -30.48 -7.24 2.39
N LYS A 317 -30.18 -5.97 2.62
CA LYS A 317 -31.04 -4.80 2.39
C LYS A 317 -30.28 -3.75 1.56
N SER A 318 -30.42 -3.82 0.25
CA SER A 318 -29.90 -2.82 -0.70
C SER A 318 -30.23 -1.38 -0.24
N THR A 319 -29.21 -0.57 0.06
CA THR A 319 -29.36 0.88 0.22
C THR A 319 -28.44 1.65 -0.72
N THR A 320 -29.12 2.41 -1.58
CA THR A 320 -28.67 3.47 -2.50
C THR A 320 -28.42 4.72 -1.66
N ASP A 321 -27.20 5.27 -1.61
CA ASP A 321 -26.83 6.55 -2.24
C ASP A 321 -25.40 6.91 -1.78
N ASP A 322 -24.64 7.64 -2.59
CA ASP A 322 -23.35 8.18 -2.13
C ASP A 322 -23.63 9.30 -1.13
N LEU A 323 -22.84 9.40 -0.05
CA LEU A 323 -23.02 10.38 1.02
C LEU A 323 -23.22 11.80 0.45
N THR A 324 -24.46 12.29 0.49
CA THR A 324 -24.81 13.67 0.17
C THR A 324 -24.41 14.59 1.32
N ALA A 325 -24.26 15.88 1.02
CA ALA A 325 -23.54 16.93 1.74
C ALA A 325 -23.96 17.27 3.20
N ASP A 326 -24.77 16.46 3.86
CA ASP A 326 -25.25 16.72 5.23
C ASP A 326 -24.35 16.00 6.25
N ASP A 327 -23.40 16.76 6.77
CA ASP A 327 -22.39 16.40 7.79
C ASP A 327 -21.44 15.23 7.42
N PRO A 328 -20.22 15.51 6.91
CA PRO A 328 -19.26 14.47 6.56
C PRO A 328 -18.81 13.61 7.76
N PHE A 329 -19.10 14.04 8.99
CA PHE A 329 -18.70 13.38 10.22
C PHE A 329 -19.84 12.65 10.96
N HIS A 330 -21.08 12.67 10.45
CA HIS A 330 -22.19 11.98 11.10
C HIS A 330 -22.34 10.53 10.60
N GLY A 331 -22.45 9.59 11.56
CA GLY A 331 -22.88 8.21 11.37
C GLY A 331 -21.89 7.33 10.62
N LEU A 332 -21.16 6.48 11.34
CA LEU A 332 -20.34 5.40 10.76
C LEU A 332 -21.21 4.55 9.80
N PRO A 333 -20.67 4.06 8.66
CA PRO A 333 -21.14 2.76 8.22
C PRO A 333 -20.80 1.79 9.36
N SER A 334 -21.80 1.16 9.96
CA SER A 334 -21.60 0.23 11.08
C SER A 334 -20.98 -1.11 10.65
N VAL A 335 -20.41 -1.12 9.44
CA VAL A 335 -20.23 -2.27 8.58
C VAL A 335 -18.85 -2.17 7.94
N ILE A 336 -18.02 -3.21 8.11
CA ILE A 336 -16.71 -3.34 7.45
C ILE A 336 -16.91 -4.10 6.13
N PRO A 337 -16.95 -3.45 4.94
CA PRO A 337 -17.16 -4.16 3.68
C PRO A 337 -15.96 -5.04 3.29
N LEU A 338 -16.16 -5.91 2.30
CA LEU A 338 -15.07 -6.69 1.72
C LEU A 338 -14.10 -5.75 0.96
N PRO A 339 -12.78 -5.84 1.20
CA PRO A 339 -11.81 -5.01 0.51
C PRO A 339 -11.70 -5.41 -0.97
N PRO A 340 -11.38 -4.47 -1.88
CA PRO A 340 -11.03 -4.80 -3.25
C PRO A 340 -9.89 -5.82 -3.31
N LYS A 341 -10.07 -6.89 -4.09
CA LYS A 341 -9.09 -7.96 -4.25
C LYS A 341 -8.30 -7.86 -5.55
N THR A 342 -7.06 -8.35 -5.51
CA THR A 342 -6.16 -8.44 -6.67
C THR A 342 -5.87 -9.89 -6.98
N LYS A 343 -6.09 -10.30 -8.24
CA LYS A 343 -5.77 -11.64 -8.75
C LYS A 343 -4.67 -11.54 -9.80
N ILE A 344 -3.65 -12.38 -9.68
CA ILE A 344 -2.55 -12.45 -10.66
C ILE A 344 -2.61 -13.81 -11.33
N ARG A 345 -2.68 -13.82 -12.67
CA ARG A 345 -2.60 -15.02 -13.50
C ARG A 345 -1.40 -14.92 -14.40
N ILE A 346 -0.41 -15.78 -14.19
CA ILE A 346 0.72 -15.91 -15.10
C ILE A 346 0.33 -16.93 -16.17
N ILE A 347 0.39 -16.50 -17.42
CA ILE A 347 -0.02 -17.27 -18.58
C ILE A 347 1.13 -17.37 -19.58
N ASP A 348 1.11 -18.44 -20.37
CA ASP A 348 1.86 -18.49 -21.62
C ASP A 348 1.15 -17.60 -22.67
N PRO A 349 1.90 -16.89 -23.52
CA PRO A 349 1.43 -15.80 -24.38
C PRO A 349 0.39 -16.21 -25.42
N ASP A 350 0.28 -17.50 -25.72
CA ASP A 350 -0.59 -18.03 -26.77
C ASP A 350 -2.09 -17.99 -26.41
N VAL A 351 -2.46 -17.41 -25.25
CA VAL A 351 -3.84 -17.41 -24.73
C VAL A 351 -4.55 -16.05 -24.81
N LEU A 352 -3.91 -14.94 -25.21
CA LEU A 352 -4.57 -13.63 -25.18
C LEU A 352 -4.43 -12.76 -26.43
N HIS A 353 -5.58 -12.56 -27.09
CA HIS A 353 -5.84 -11.43 -27.98
C HIS A 353 -6.80 -10.46 -27.29
N GLY A 354 -6.46 -9.15 -27.26
CA GLY A 354 -7.48 -8.10 -27.06
C GLY A 354 -7.38 -7.16 -25.84
N LEU A 355 -6.22 -6.95 -25.23
CA LEU A 355 -6.04 -5.87 -24.25
C LEU A 355 -5.20 -4.74 -24.85
N SER A 356 -5.85 -3.64 -25.25
CA SER A 356 -5.17 -2.43 -25.70
C SER A 356 -4.90 -1.49 -24.53
N ASN A 357 -3.65 -1.05 -24.40
CA ASN A 357 -3.28 0.05 -23.51
C ASN A 357 -3.70 1.36 -24.17
N ASP A 358 -4.86 1.91 -23.79
CA ASP A 358 -5.25 3.25 -24.20
C ASP A 358 -4.54 4.28 -23.30
N SER A 359 -3.51 4.92 -23.85
CA SER A 359 -2.90 6.11 -23.28
C SER A 359 -3.37 7.34 -24.07
N SER A 360 -4.42 8.00 -23.61
CA SER A 360 -4.83 9.28 -24.19
C SER A 360 -3.84 10.38 -23.79
N HIS A 361 -3.12 10.93 -24.76
CA HIS A 361 -2.26 12.09 -24.57
C HIS A 361 -3.09 13.38 -24.54
N PHE A 362 -3.02 14.14 -23.44
CA PHE A 362 -3.47 15.52 -23.40
C PHE A 362 -2.30 16.44 -23.82
N ALA A 363 -2.46 17.15 -24.93
CA ALA A 363 -1.55 18.19 -25.38
C ALA A 363 -2.23 19.56 -25.21
N GLY A 364 -1.96 20.21 -24.08
CA GLY A 364 -2.40 21.57 -23.78
C GLY A 364 -1.60 22.12 -22.60
N GLU A 365 -1.42 23.44 -22.52
CA GLU A 365 -0.83 24.09 -21.34
C GLU A 365 -1.76 23.88 -20.13
N ALA A 366 -1.46 22.87 -19.32
CA ALA A 366 -2.24 22.54 -18.13
C ALA A 366 -1.83 23.45 -16.97
N SER A 367 -2.79 24.19 -16.40
CA SER A 367 -2.61 24.94 -15.16
C SER A 367 -3.19 24.16 -13.97
N LEU A 368 -2.41 24.03 -12.89
CA LEU A 368 -2.85 23.37 -11.67
C LEU A 368 -3.65 24.34 -10.80
N THR A 369 -4.89 23.97 -10.48
CA THR A 369 -5.74 24.73 -9.55
C THR A 369 -5.98 23.92 -8.28
N PRO A 370 -5.64 24.43 -7.08
CA PRO A 370 -5.97 23.75 -5.83
C PRO A 370 -7.48 23.57 -5.68
N LEU A 371 -7.93 22.39 -5.25
CA LEU A 371 -9.35 22.07 -5.11
C LEU A 371 -10.09 23.06 -4.18
N SER A 372 -9.43 23.52 -3.11
CA SER A 372 -9.94 24.51 -2.16
C SER A 372 -10.15 25.90 -2.76
N SER A 373 -9.58 26.18 -3.93
CA SER A 373 -9.79 27.43 -4.68
C SER A 373 -11.00 27.33 -5.62
N ILE A 374 -11.52 26.13 -5.88
CA ILE A 374 -12.61 25.91 -6.83
C ILE A 374 -13.97 26.02 -6.13
N THR A 375 -14.10 25.49 -4.90
CA THR A 375 -15.38 25.49 -4.18
C THR A 375 -15.26 26.07 -2.75
N PRO A 376 -15.93 27.21 -2.45
CA PRO A 376 -15.91 27.81 -1.12
C PRO A 376 -16.43 26.89 0.00
N ALA A 377 -17.42 26.04 -0.31
CA ALA A 377 -17.96 25.06 0.63
C ALA A 377 -16.89 24.06 1.08
N TYR A 378 -16.15 23.47 0.14
CA TYR A 378 -15.06 22.55 0.44
C TYR A 378 -13.91 23.22 1.20
N LYS A 379 -13.61 24.50 0.89
CA LYS A 379 -12.63 25.28 1.66
C LYS A 379 -13.01 25.38 3.15
N ALA A 380 -14.30 25.48 3.46
CA ALA A 380 -14.79 25.46 4.84
C ALA A 380 -14.72 24.05 5.45
N GLU A 381 -15.07 23.01 4.69
CA GLU A 381 -14.98 21.60 5.13
C GLU A 381 -13.54 21.22 5.51
N ILE A 382 -12.56 21.45 4.64
CA ILE A 382 -11.16 21.10 4.91
C ILE A 382 -10.58 21.90 6.08
N GLN A 383 -11.04 23.13 6.29
CA GLN A 383 -10.62 23.92 7.44
C GLN A 383 -11.16 23.34 8.76
N LYS A 384 -12.42 22.89 8.78
CA LYS A 384 -12.98 22.18 9.95
C LYS A 384 -12.21 20.90 10.25
N TYR A 385 -11.93 20.10 9.23
CA TYR A 385 -11.12 18.89 9.37
C TYR A 385 -9.74 19.16 9.95
N ARG A 386 -9.03 20.19 9.45
CA ARG A 386 -7.70 20.58 9.97
C ARG A 386 -7.74 20.99 11.45
N VAL A 387 -8.79 21.69 11.88
CA VAL A 387 -8.96 22.06 13.29
C VAL A 387 -9.18 20.83 14.15
N MET A 388 -10.08 19.93 13.74
CA MET A 388 -10.33 18.66 14.42
C MET A 388 -9.04 17.84 14.56
N ARG A 389 -8.30 17.63 13.46
CA ARG A 389 -7.03 16.89 13.48
C ARG A 389 -5.94 17.56 14.31
N GLY A 390 -5.89 18.89 14.30
CA GLY A 390 -4.98 19.65 15.15
C GLY A 390 -5.27 19.52 16.64
N GLN A 391 -6.54 19.27 17.02
CA GLN A 391 -6.92 18.98 18.41
C GLN A 391 -6.59 17.53 18.78
N GLU A 392 -6.85 16.56 17.89
CA GLU A 392 -6.51 15.15 18.11
C GLU A 392 -5.01 14.89 18.24
N LYS A 393 -4.18 15.51 17.38
CA LYS A 393 -2.70 15.36 17.50
C LYS A 393 -2.18 15.84 18.87
N LYS A 394 -2.84 16.81 19.50
CA LYS A 394 -2.50 17.27 20.86
C LYS A 394 -2.97 16.33 21.96
N SER A 395 -3.98 15.50 21.72
CA SER A 395 -4.45 14.50 22.69
C SER A 395 -3.78 13.13 22.51
N GLN A 396 -3.24 12.85 21.31
CA GLN A 396 -2.52 11.62 20.97
C GLN A 396 -1.00 11.69 21.18
N THR A 397 -0.45 12.72 21.84
CA THR A 397 0.96 12.71 22.23
C THR A 397 1.22 11.62 23.26
N PHE A 398 1.67 10.47 22.78
CA PHE A 398 2.25 9.41 23.59
C PHE A 398 3.72 9.77 23.86
N SER A 399 4.12 9.78 25.13
CA SER A 399 5.53 9.89 25.50
C SER A 399 6.23 8.58 25.14
N LEU A 400 6.90 8.53 24.00
CA LEU A 400 7.91 7.51 23.76
C LEU A 400 9.07 7.79 24.72
N ASP A 401 9.41 6.83 25.58
CA ASP A 401 10.57 6.95 26.47
C ASP A 401 11.82 7.21 25.62
N ALA A 402 12.57 8.28 25.92
CA ALA A 402 13.79 8.63 25.20
C ALA A 402 14.82 7.48 25.23
N ASP A 403 14.80 6.66 26.28
CA ASP A 403 15.63 5.47 26.43
C ASP A 403 15.26 4.38 25.40
N ARG A 404 13.99 4.26 24.97
CA ARG A 404 13.56 3.27 23.97
C ARG A 404 14.05 3.61 22.56
N LEU A 405 14.05 4.90 22.21
CA LEU A 405 14.64 5.39 20.95
C LEU A 405 16.17 5.18 20.96
N ALA A 406 16.83 5.41 22.10
CA ALA A 406 18.27 5.21 22.26
C ALA A 406 18.68 3.72 22.24
N ASP A 407 17.89 2.82 22.84
CA ASP A 407 18.15 1.37 22.85
C ASP A 407 17.85 0.74 21.49
N GLY A 408 16.83 1.22 20.78
CA GLY A 408 16.64 0.91 19.36
C GLY A 408 17.92 1.25 18.59
N VAL A 409 18.43 2.48 18.69
CA VAL A 409 19.66 2.91 18.00
C VAL A 409 20.91 2.12 18.45
N ASN A 410 21.04 1.73 19.71
CA ASN A 410 22.18 0.97 20.22
C ASN A 410 22.18 -0.52 19.84
N MET A 411 21.01 -1.13 19.62
CA MET A 411 20.93 -2.46 19.01
C MET A 411 21.24 -2.45 17.50
N LEU A 412 21.23 -1.26 16.88
CA LEU A 412 21.23 -1.08 15.42
C LEU A 412 22.60 -0.77 14.76
N ASN A 413 23.71 -0.55 15.50
CA ASN A 413 25.06 -0.52 14.91
C ASN A 413 26.20 -0.38 15.95
N PRO A 414 27.21 -1.28 16.02
CA PRO A 414 28.43 -1.02 16.81
C PRO A 414 29.36 0.05 16.20
N SER A 415 28.99 0.65 15.07
CA SER A 415 29.88 1.56 14.35
C SER A 415 29.11 2.63 13.59
N LYS A 416 28.65 3.67 14.29
CA LYS A 416 28.70 5.09 13.86
C LYS A 416 28.18 5.99 14.97
N VAL A 417 29.12 6.49 15.75
CA VAL A 417 28.91 7.52 16.77
C VAL A 417 29.00 8.91 16.12
N THR A 418 28.17 9.82 16.65
CA THR A 418 28.18 11.29 16.58
C THR A 418 27.49 12.00 15.42
N LEU A 419 26.36 12.65 15.75
CA LEU A 419 26.11 14.04 15.36
C LEU A 419 25.64 14.83 16.60
N GLN A 420 26.31 15.96 16.84
CA GLN A 420 25.89 16.98 17.80
C GLN A 420 25.15 18.09 17.04
N THR A 421 23.98 18.43 17.60
CA THR A 421 23.08 19.60 17.43
C THR A 421 22.64 20.00 16.04
#